data_AF-A0A256Z1I8-F1
#
_entry.id   AF-A0A256Z1I8-F1
#
_cell.length_a   1.000
_cell.length_b   1.000
_cell.length_c   1.000
_cell.angle_alpha   90.00
_cell.angle_beta   90.00
_cell.angle_gamma   90.00
#
_symmetry.space_group_name_H-M   'P 1'
#
loop_
_entity.id
_entity.type
_entity.pdbx_description
1 polymer ?
#
loop_
_entity_poly.entity_id
_entity_poly.type
_entity_poly.pdbx_seq_one_letter_code
_entity_poly.pdbx_strand_id
1 'polypeptide(L)' 'MRIITLHMPRPYLRALETLVRRGFYANIAEAVRDGVRRLLEEYGFKPMLRESKYANNT' A
#
# COMPACT_ATOMS: atom_id res chain seq x y z
N MET A 1 -3.48 4.00 11.25
CA MET A 1 -3.85 3.26 10.01
C MET A 1 -5.36 3.29 9.84
N ARG A 2 -5.88 3.35 8.61
CA ARG A 2 -7.31 3.31 8.29
C ARG A 2 -7.59 2.14 7.33
N ILE A 3 -8.69 1.42 7.52
CA ILE A 3 -9.12 0.35 6.62
C ILE A 3 -9.71 0.97 5.35
N ILE A 4 -9.26 0.48 4.20
CA ILE A 4 -9.83 0.81 2.90
C ILE A 4 -10.27 -0.47 2.21
N THR A 5 -11.34 -0.39 1.43
CA THR A 5 -11.77 -1.46 0.51
C THR A 5 -11.51 -0.98 -0.91
N LEU A 6 -10.97 -1.86 -1.75
CA LEU A 6 -10.59 -1.52 -3.12
C LEU A 6 -10.95 -2.68 -4.06
N HIS A 7 -11.40 -2.34 -5.27
CA HIS A 7 -11.71 -3.32 -6.31
C HIS A 7 -10.51 -3.51 -7.23
N MET A 8 -10.13 -4.76 -7.50
CA MET A 8 -9.04 -5.09 -8.43
C MET A 8 -9.44 -6.23 -9.38
N PRO A 9 -8.82 -6.28 -10.58
CA PRO A 9 -8.90 -7.46 -11.42
C PRO A 9 -8.44 -8.71 -10.67
N ARG A 10 -9.19 -9.82 -10.81
CA ARG A 10 -8.85 -11.11 -10.21
C ARG A 10 -7.41 -11.59 -10.50
N PRO A 11 -6.83 -11.38 -11.70
CA PRO A 11 -5.44 -11.75 -11.96
C PRO A 11 -4.43 -11.08 -11.02
N TYR A 12 -4.70 -9.84 -10.59
CA TYR A 12 -3.77 -9.08 -9.74
C TYR A 12 -3.79 -9.63 -8.31
N LEU A 13 -4.98 -9.99 -7.81
CA LEU A 13 -5.12 -10.67 -6.53
C LEU A 13 -4.33 -11.98 -6.50
N ARG A 14 -4.43 -12.80 -7.55
CA ARG A 14 -3.67 -14.06 -7.65
C ARG A 14 -2.15 -13.84 -7.68
N ALA A 15 -1.70 -12.77 -8.34
CA ALA A 15 -0.29 -12.40 -8.34
C ALA A 15 0.18 -12.02 -6.93
N LEU A 16 -0.59 -11.20 -6.21
CA LEU A 16 -0.31 -10.82 -4.81
C LEU A 16 -0.30 -12.04 -3.88
N GLU A 17 -1.28 -12.93 -4.01
CA GLU A 17 -1.33 -14.20 -3.26
C GLU A 17 -0.09 -15.07 -3.52
N THR A 18 0.42 -15.07 -4.76
CA THR A 18 1.65 -15.81 -5.10
C THR A 18 2.86 -15.22 -4.39
N LEU A 19 2.95 -13.90 -4.24
CA LEU A 19 4.03 -13.26 -3.49
C LEU A 19 4.01 -13.66 -2.01
N VAL A 20 2.81 -13.72 -1.41
CA VAL A 20 2.63 -14.16 -0.02
C VAL A 20 2.99 -15.64 0.12
N ARG A 21 2.48 -16.51 -0.76
CA ARG A 21 2.79 -17.95 -0.75
C ARG A 21 4.28 -18.26 -0.89
N ARG A 22 5.02 -17.42 -1.62
CA ARG A 22 6.48 -17.53 -1.78
C ARG A 22 7.28 -16.93 -0.62
N GLY A 23 6.61 -16.32 0.36
CA GLY A 23 7.25 -15.73 1.54
C GLY A 23 7.86 -14.35 1.32
N PHE A 24 7.61 -13.69 0.18
CA PHE A 24 8.12 -12.33 -0.08
C PHE A 24 7.43 -11.27 0.78
N TYR A 25 6.17 -11.51 1.13
CA TYR A 25 5.39 -10.65 2.03
C TYR A 25 4.60 -11.50 3.01
N ALA A 26 4.41 -10.98 4.23
CA ALA A 26 3.64 -11.67 5.26
C ALA A 26 2.14 -11.80 4.92
N ASN A 27 1.58 -10.85 4.17
CA ASN A 27 0.19 -10.86 3.72
C ASN A 27 0.00 -9.91 2.50
N ILE A 28 -1.19 -9.95 1.90
CA ILE A 28 -1.52 -9.13 0.72
C ILE A 28 -1.47 -7.63 1.05
N ALA A 29 -1.93 -7.23 2.25
CA ALA A 29 -1.95 -5.82 2.63
C ALA A 29 -0.54 -5.22 2.76
N GLU A 30 0.45 -5.99 3.20
CA GLU A 30 1.87 -5.60 3.18
C GLU A 30 2.37 -5.39 1.75
N ALA A 31 2.09 -6.34 0.85
CA ALA A 31 2.48 -6.24 -0.55
C ALA A 31 1.87 -5.00 -1.22
N VAL A 32 0.58 -4.73 -0.97
CA VAL A 32 -0.11 -3.54 -1.46
C VAL A 32 0.49 -2.26 -0.88
N ARG A 33 0.74 -2.21 0.44
CA ARG A 33 1.35 -1.04 1.09
C ARG A 33 2.75 -0.74 0.56
N ASP A 34 3.57 -1.76 0.32
CA ASP A 34 4.89 -1.58 -0.27
C ASP A 34 4.80 -1.08 -1.72
N GLY A 35 3.88 -1.64 -2.52
CA GLY A 35 3.62 -1.14 -3.88
C GLY A 35 3.17 0.32 -3.90
N VAL A 36 2.24 0.71 -3.02
CA VAL A 36 1.79 2.10 -2.87
C VAL A 36 2.93 3.00 -2.41
N ARG A 37 3.75 2.56 -1.45
CA ARG A 37 4.92 3.32 -0.98
C ARG A 37 5.89 3.61 -2.12
N ARG A 38 6.26 2.59 -2.91
CA ARG A 38 7.16 2.74 -4.07
C ARG A 38 6.58 3.69 -5.12
N LEU A 39 5.29 3.56 -5.42
CA LEU A 39 4.59 4.47 -6.32
C LEU A 39 4.67 5.92 -5.82
N LEU A 40 4.38 6.17 -4.54
CA LEU A 40 4.45 7.50 -3.96
C LEU A 40 5.88 8.08 -4.00
N GLU A 41 6.89 7.27 -3.67
CA GLU A 41 8.30 7.66 -3.76
C GLU A 41 8.72 8.02 -5.20
N GLU A 42 8.25 7.25 -6.20
CA GLU A 42 8.49 7.51 -7.62
C GLU A 42 7.97 8.89 -8.05
N TYR A 43 6.83 9.32 -7.51
CA TYR A 43 6.26 10.66 -7.75
C TYR A 43 6.74 11.73 -6.76
N GLY A 44 7.81 11.47 -6.00
CA GLY A 44 8.46 12.45 -5.11
C GLY A 44 7.75 12.68 -3.79
N PHE A 45 6.72 11.90 -3.45
CA PHE A 45 6.12 11.93 -2.13
C PHE A 45 7.03 11.18 -1.13
N LYS A 46 7.34 11.82 0.01
CA LYS A 46 8.05 11.18 1.13
C LYS A 46 7.05 10.89 2.25
N PRO A 47 6.35 9.73 2.23
CA PRO A 47 5.30 9.42 3.20
C PRO A 47 5.82 9.28 4.64
N MET A 48 7.14 9.26 4.85
CA MET A 48 7.76 9.27 6.18
C MET A 48 7.66 10.60 6.93
N LEU A 49 7.11 11.66 6.33
CA LEU A 49 7.01 12.97 6.96
C LEU A 49 5.58 13.54 6.89
N ARG A 50 4.96 13.66 8.07
CA ARG A 50 3.80 14.52 8.45
C ARG A 50 2.40 13.92 8.42
N GLU A 51 2.05 13.28 9.53
CA GLU A 51 0.66 13.31 10.04
C GLU A 51 0.26 14.71 10.60
N SER A 52 1.20 15.64 10.82
CA SER A 52 0.90 16.90 11.52
C SER A 52 0.21 18.00 10.70
N LYS A 53 0.06 17.86 9.38
CA LYS A 53 -0.46 18.94 8.52
C LYS A 53 -1.90 18.79 8.02
N TYR A 54 -2.56 17.67 8.30
CA TYR A 54 -3.96 17.45 7.92
C TYR A 54 -4.94 17.47 9.11
N ALA A 55 -4.45 17.74 10.33
CA ALA A 55 -5.30 17.87 11.52
C ALA A 55 -5.93 19.28 11.68
N ASN A 56 -5.45 20.28 10.93
CA ASN A 56 -5.93 21.65 11.02
C ASN A 56 -6.47 22.12 9.66
N ASN A 57 -7.66 21.67 9.31
CA ASN A 57 -8.54 22.43 8.42
C ASN A 57 -9.99 22.10 8.82
N THR A 58 -10.36 22.64 9.99
CA THR A 58 -11.73 23.00 10.39
C THR A 58 -11.89 24.48 10.07
#